data_AF-A0A1H8Y4N5-F1
#
_entry.id   AF-A0A1H8Y4N5-F1
#
_cell.length_a   1.000
_cell.length_b   1.000
_cell.length_c   1.000
_cell.angle_alpha   90.00
_cell.angle_beta   90.00
_cell.angle_gamma   90.00
#
_symmetry.space_group_name_H-M   'P 1'
#
loop_
_entity.id
_entity.type
_entity.pdbx_description
1 polymer ?
#
loop_
_entity_poly.entity_id
_entity_poly.type
_entity_poly.pdbx_seq_one_letter_code
_entity_poly.pdbx_strand_id
1 'polypeptide(L)'
;LAVIEWQAERILTFHRSKRFTHFDNLDTLRDWADFYIAYDRACQEGCTLGSLASEIIKTDLNVRTQLTTAFTQWRDIFRDGLERMQNLGHINTQAEPTQLAHLLLAAFQGGMLLAQVTHNITPLRDALHTAIDHVETFALPNGQAATSR
;
A
#
# COMPACT_ATOMS: atom_id res chain seq x y z
N LEU A 1 -10.11 18.39 -11.74
CA LEU A 1 -9.29 17.39 -12.45
C LEU A 1 -7.80 17.61 -12.15
N ALA A 2 -7.20 18.76 -12.48
CA ALA A 2 -5.77 19.05 -12.24
C ALA A 2 -5.26 18.79 -10.80
N VAL A 3 -6.05 19.09 -9.76
CA VAL A 3 -5.65 18.84 -8.36
C VAL A 3 -5.57 17.34 -8.03
N ILE A 4 -6.50 16.53 -8.58
CA ILE A 4 -6.51 15.08 -8.36
C ILE A 4 -5.28 14.46 -9.02
N GLU A 5 -5.02 14.82 -10.28
CA GLU A 5 -3.84 14.36 -11.02
C GLU A 5 -2.55 14.74 -10.31
N TRP A 6 -2.44 15.97 -9.81
CA TRP A 6 -1.26 16.41 -9.06
C TRP A 6 -1.07 15.66 -7.73
N GLN A 7 -2.14 15.45 -6.95
CA GLN A 7 -2.06 14.67 -5.71
C GLN A 7 -1.72 13.20 -6.00
N ALA A 8 -2.32 12.63 -7.05
CA ALA A 8 -2.04 11.28 -7.51
C ALA A 8 -0.57 11.14 -7.92
N GLU A 9 -0.05 12.04 -8.75
CA GLU A 9 1.35 11.96 -9.20
C GLU A 9 2.33 12.04 -8.02
N ARG A 10 2.06 12.92 -7.06
CA ARG A 10 2.89 13.03 -5.84
C ARG A 10 2.93 11.71 -5.06
N ILE A 11 1.78 11.10 -4.82
CA ILE A 11 1.72 9.86 -4.03
C ILE A 11 2.30 8.68 -4.81
N LEU A 12 2.06 8.60 -6.12
CA LEU A 12 2.61 7.55 -6.98
C LEU A 12 4.13 7.66 -7.10
N THR A 13 4.67 8.87 -7.33
CA THR A 13 6.11 9.13 -7.36
C THR A 13 6.77 8.74 -6.04
N PHE A 14 6.15 9.06 -4.90
CA PHE A 14 6.68 8.67 -3.59
C PHE A 14 6.78 7.15 -3.43
N HIS A 15 5.71 6.40 -3.75
CA HIS A 15 5.68 4.95 -3.62
C HIS A 15 6.54 4.22 -4.66
N ARG A 16 6.77 4.81 -5.84
CA ARG A 16 7.70 4.29 -6.86
C ARG A 16 9.16 4.62 -6.59
N SER A 17 9.45 5.44 -5.58
CA SER A 17 10.82 5.84 -5.29
C SER A 17 11.68 4.64 -4.87
N LYS A 18 12.98 4.74 -5.10
CA LYS A 18 13.95 3.69 -4.72
C LYS A 18 13.99 3.39 -3.22
N ARG A 19 13.38 4.25 -2.38
CA ARG A 19 13.28 4.05 -0.93
C ARG A 19 12.68 2.71 -0.55
N PHE A 20 11.66 2.27 -1.29
CA PHE A 20 10.95 1.02 -0.98
C PHE A 20 11.40 -0.14 -1.86
N THR A 21 12.50 0.00 -2.60
CA THR A 21 13.06 -1.03 -3.50
C THR A 21 12.00 -1.71 -4.39
N HIS A 22 10.96 -0.95 -4.76
CA HIS A 22 9.79 -1.44 -5.50
C HIS A 22 9.02 -2.60 -4.86
N PHE A 23 9.07 -2.75 -3.54
CA PHE A 23 8.32 -3.73 -2.78
C PHE A 23 8.60 -5.18 -3.19
N ASP A 24 9.86 -5.53 -3.47
CA ASP A 24 10.25 -6.87 -3.95
C ASP A 24 10.61 -7.88 -2.83
N ASN A 25 10.46 -7.48 -1.56
CA ASN A 25 10.59 -8.35 -0.39
C ASN A 25 9.77 -7.85 0.83
N LEU A 26 9.59 -8.69 1.85
CA LEU A 26 8.79 -8.35 3.04
C LEU A 26 9.36 -7.18 3.84
N ASP A 27 10.68 -7.05 3.93
CA ASP A 27 11.30 -5.96 4.71
C ASP A 27 10.99 -4.60 4.09
N THR A 28 10.91 -4.50 2.77
CA THR A 28 10.51 -3.25 2.10
C THR A 28 9.04 -2.85 2.35
N LEU A 29 8.15 -3.83 2.60
CA LEU A 29 6.79 -3.54 3.07
C LEU A 29 6.81 -3.02 4.51
N ARG A 30 7.66 -3.58 5.38
CA ARG A 30 7.84 -3.11 6.76
C ARG A 30 8.42 -1.69 6.80
N ASP A 31 9.45 -1.41 5.99
CA ASP A 31 10.05 -0.06 5.86
C ASP A 31 9.02 0.99 5.41
N TRP A 32 8.07 0.60 4.56
CA TRP A 32 6.95 1.45 4.15
C TRP A 32 5.95 1.69 5.27
N ALA A 33 5.58 0.65 6.03
CA ALA A 33 4.72 0.82 7.19
C ALA A 33 5.38 1.72 8.24
N ASP A 34 6.63 1.44 8.59
CA ASP A 34 7.42 2.20 9.57
C ASP A 34 7.56 3.67 9.17
N PHE A 35 7.74 3.96 7.87
CA PHE A 35 7.77 5.34 7.38
C PHE A 35 6.49 6.10 7.74
N TYR A 36 5.31 5.51 7.49
CA TYR A 36 4.04 6.18 7.76
C TYR A 36 3.67 6.19 9.24
N ILE A 37 4.07 5.16 10.00
CA ILE A 37 3.88 5.11 11.45
C ILE A 37 4.74 6.18 12.15
N ALA A 38 5.96 6.42 11.66
CA ALA A 38 6.85 7.44 12.19
C ALA A 38 6.55 8.86 11.66
N TYR A 39 5.70 9.00 10.65
CA TYR A 39 5.33 10.31 10.10
C TYR A 39 4.43 11.06 11.09
N ASP A 40 5.00 12.06 11.77
CA ASP A 40 4.37 12.86 12.81
C ASP A 40 3.04 13.50 12.38
N ARG A 41 2.92 13.87 11.10
CA ARG A 41 1.68 14.47 10.56
C ARG A 41 0.68 13.45 10.04
N ALA A 42 0.95 12.14 10.10
CA ALA A 42 -0.01 11.12 9.65
C ALA A 42 -1.36 11.27 10.36
N CYS A 43 -1.34 11.48 11.68
CA CYS A 43 -2.54 11.71 12.50
C CYS A 43 -3.19 13.09 12.30
N GLN A 44 -2.53 14.03 11.63
CA GLN A 44 -3.06 15.38 11.39
C GLN A 44 -3.65 15.50 9.98
N GLU A 45 -2.88 15.06 8.98
CA GLU A 45 -3.18 15.28 7.56
C GLU A 45 -3.99 14.14 6.94
N GLY A 46 -3.94 12.93 7.52
CA GLY A 46 -4.54 11.74 6.91
C GLY A 46 -3.86 11.41 5.57
N CYS A 47 -4.53 10.61 4.72
CA CYS A 47 -4.06 10.40 3.36
C CYS A 47 -4.58 11.53 2.45
N THR A 48 -3.68 12.37 1.90
CA THR A 48 -4.10 13.54 1.11
C THR A 48 -5.00 13.21 -0.08
N LEU A 49 -4.68 12.16 -0.85
CA LEU A 49 -5.51 11.69 -1.96
C LEU A 49 -6.81 11.04 -1.47
N GLY A 50 -6.74 10.27 -0.37
CA GLY A 50 -7.90 9.61 0.26
C GLY A 50 -8.93 10.58 0.80
N SER A 51 -8.49 11.62 1.51
CA SER A 51 -9.33 12.70 2.01
C SER A 51 -9.96 13.48 0.86
N LEU A 52 -9.18 13.85 -0.16
CA LEU A 52 -9.69 14.51 -1.37
C LEU A 52 -10.78 13.68 -2.07
N ALA A 53 -10.54 12.38 -2.23
CA ALA A 53 -11.49 11.47 -2.86
C ALA A 53 -12.81 11.39 -2.07
N SER A 54 -12.72 11.31 -0.74
CA SER A 54 -13.87 11.18 0.16
C SER A 54 -14.79 12.42 0.14
N GLU A 55 -14.22 13.60 -0.05
CA GLU A 55 -14.97 14.85 -0.21
C GLU A 55 -15.62 14.94 -1.60
N ILE A 56 -14.86 14.69 -2.67
CA ILE A 56 -15.33 14.97 -4.05
C ILE A 56 -16.26 13.89 -4.60
N ILE A 57 -16.11 12.61 -4.21
CA ILE A 57 -16.95 11.50 -4.72
C ILE A 57 -18.45 11.72 -4.47
N LYS A 58 -18.79 12.49 -3.42
CA LYS A 58 -20.17 12.82 -3.04
C LYS A 58 -20.76 13.98 -3.84
N THR A 59 -19.92 14.79 -4.48
CA THR A 59 -20.34 16.07 -5.09
C THR A 59 -20.19 16.10 -6.61
N ASP A 60 -19.29 15.31 -7.20
CA ASP A 60 -19.01 15.34 -8.65
C ASP A 60 -18.85 13.92 -9.24
N LEU A 61 -19.73 13.54 -10.17
CA LEU A 61 -19.66 12.25 -10.87
C LEU A 61 -18.50 12.19 -11.88
N ASN A 62 -18.03 13.34 -12.37
CA ASN A 62 -17.04 13.42 -13.46
C ASN A 62 -15.60 13.13 -12.98
N VAL A 63 -15.36 13.05 -11.67
CA VAL A 63 -14.04 12.71 -11.11
C VAL A 63 -13.86 11.23 -10.83
N ARG A 64 -14.94 10.43 -10.89
CA ARG A 64 -14.90 9.00 -10.50
C ARG A 64 -13.90 8.22 -11.33
N THR A 65 -13.87 8.43 -12.64
CA THR A 65 -12.92 7.76 -13.53
C THR A 65 -11.47 8.09 -13.15
N GLN A 66 -11.15 9.36 -12.87
CA GLN A 66 -9.80 9.79 -12.52
C GLN A 66 -9.34 9.22 -11.18
N LEU A 67 -10.20 9.25 -10.17
CA LEU A 67 -9.91 8.66 -8.87
C LEU A 67 -9.72 7.14 -9.00
N THR A 68 -10.60 6.46 -9.73
CA THR A 68 -10.46 5.02 -10.01
C THR A 68 -9.12 4.73 -10.67
N THR A 69 -8.71 5.50 -11.69
CA THR A 69 -7.40 5.35 -12.33
C THR A 69 -6.26 5.57 -11.34
N ALA A 70 -6.29 6.63 -10.53
CA ALA A 70 -5.24 6.94 -9.57
C ALA A 70 -5.08 5.86 -8.49
N PHE A 71 -6.18 5.41 -7.87
CA PHE A 71 -6.14 4.34 -6.86
C PHE A 71 -5.76 2.99 -7.47
N THR A 72 -6.17 2.71 -8.71
CA THR A 72 -5.74 1.52 -9.45
C THR A 72 -4.23 1.54 -9.67
N GLN A 73 -3.68 2.65 -10.15
CA GLN A 73 -2.23 2.81 -10.34
C GLN A 73 -1.45 2.68 -9.02
N TRP A 74 -2.02 3.16 -7.92
CA TRP A 74 -1.37 3.06 -6.61
C TRP A 74 -1.39 1.62 -6.09
N ARG A 75 -2.53 0.93 -6.17
CA ARG A 75 -2.62 -0.51 -5.85
C ARG A 75 -1.61 -1.31 -6.68
N ASP A 76 -1.50 -0.99 -7.96
CA ASP A 76 -0.65 -1.72 -8.89
C ASP A 76 0.84 -1.64 -8.53
N ILE A 77 1.28 -0.58 -7.85
CA ILE A 77 2.66 -0.52 -7.31
C ILE A 77 2.91 -1.67 -6.32
N PHE A 78 1.96 -1.96 -5.43
CA PHE A 78 2.08 -3.08 -4.50
C PHE A 78 1.93 -4.43 -5.21
N ARG A 79 0.98 -4.54 -6.14
CA ARG A 79 0.80 -5.76 -6.96
C ARG A 79 2.11 -6.13 -7.67
N ASP A 80 2.73 -5.18 -8.35
CA ASP A 80 3.97 -5.39 -9.11
C ASP A 80 5.13 -5.80 -8.20
N GLY A 81 5.15 -5.32 -6.95
CA GLY A 81 6.12 -5.75 -5.94
C GLY A 81 5.88 -7.20 -5.50
N LEU A 82 4.64 -7.55 -5.19
CA LEU A 82 4.24 -8.91 -4.80
C LEU A 82 4.47 -9.93 -5.93
N GLU A 83 4.19 -9.57 -7.18
CA GLU A 83 4.52 -10.40 -8.36
C GLU A 83 6.04 -10.63 -8.46
N ARG A 84 6.85 -9.60 -8.16
CA ARG A 84 8.31 -9.76 -8.10
C ARG A 84 8.74 -10.67 -6.95
N MET A 85 8.18 -10.52 -5.76
CA MET A 85 8.43 -11.45 -4.64
C MET A 85 8.16 -12.90 -5.06
N GLN A 86 7.05 -13.15 -5.75
CA GLN A 86 6.67 -14.48 -6.22
C GLN A 86 7.66 -15.01 -7.28
N ASN A 87 8.04 -14.18 -8.25
CA ASN A 87 9.02 -14.53 -9.29
C ASN A 87 10.42 -14.80 -8.72
N LEU A 88 10.80 -14.12 -7.63
CA LEU A 88 12.06 -14.33 -6.91
C LEU A 88 12.00 -15.51 -5.92
N GLY A 89 10.83 -16.11 -5.72
CA GLY A 89 10.64 -17.19 -4.75
C GLY A 89 10.66 -16.72 -3.29
N HIS A 90 10.40 -15.45 -3.02
CA HIS A 90 10.23 -14.92 -1.66
C HIS A 90 8.85 -15.28 -1.07
N ILE A 91 7.82 -15.35 -1.91
CA ILE A 91 6.47 -15.82 -1.55
C ILE A 91 6.00 -16.90 -2.53
N ASN A 92 5.09 -17.77 -2.07
CA ASN A 92 4.61 -18.91 -2.86
C ASN A 92 3.52 -18.54 -3.88
N THR A 93 3.13 -19.51 -4.72
CA THR A 93 2.14 -19.32 -5.80
C THR A 93 0.68 -19.22 -5.34
N GLN A 94 0.39 -19.48 -4.06
CA GLN A 94 -0.94 -19.28 -3.48
C GLN A 94 -1.17 -17.83 -3.06
N ALA A 95 -0.12 -17.00 -3.03
CA ALA A 95 -0.27 -15.56 -2.84
C ALA A 95 -0.90 -14.94 -4.08
N GLU A 96 -2.10 -14.41 -3.96
CA GLU A 96 -2.81 -13.70 -5.03
C GLU A 96 -2.42 -12.21 -5.03
N PRO A 97 -1.51 -11.74 -5.92
CA PRO A 97 -0.87 -10.42 -5.77
C PRO A 97 -1.88 -9.26 -5.83
N THR A 98 -2.90 -9.37 -6.68
CA THR A 98 -3.94 -8.35 -6.79
C THR A 98 -4.80 -8.26 -5.53
N GLN A 99 -5.10 -9.40 -4.88
CA GLN A 99 -5.88 -9.42 -3.64
C GLN A 99 -5.08 -8.82 -2.48
N LEU A 100 -3.81 -9.23 -2.34
CA LEU A 100 -2.92 -8.73 -1.30
C LEU A 100 -2.61 -7.23 -1.48
N ALA A 101 -2.47 -6.76 -2.73
CA ALA A 101 -2.31 -5.33 -3.01
C ALA A 101 -3.55 -4.51 -2.61
N HIS A 102 -4.77 -5.04 -2.84
CA HIS A 102 -5.99 -4.41 -2.32
C HIS A 102 -6.00 -4.38 -0.80
N LEU A 103 -5.62 -5.47 -0.13
CA LEU A 103 -5.54 -5.54 1.33
C LEU A 103 -4.60 -4.46 1.89
N LEU A 104 -3.37 -4.36 1.36
CA LEU A 104 -2.38 -3.37 1.80
C LEU A 104 -2.88 -1.94 1.63
N LEU A 105 -3.42 -1.61 0.45
CA LEU A 105 -3.93 -0.27 0.17
C LEU A 105 -5.16 0.06 1.03
N ALA A 106 -6.08 -0.89 1.24
CA ALA A 106 -7.25 -0.71 2.09
C ALA A 106 -6.87 -0.53 3.56
N ALA A 107 -5.94 -1.34 4.08
CA ALA A 107 -5.39 -1.22 5.42
C ALA A 107 -4.76 0.16 5.64
N PHE A 108 -3.99 0.64 4.65
CA PHE A 108 -3.42 1.98 4.68
C PHE A 108 -4.48 3.08 4.73
N GLN A 109 -5.44 3.07 3.79
CA GLN A 109 -6.47 4.12 3.71
C GLN A 109 -7.35 4.16 4.97
N GLY A 110 -7.83 2.99 5.43
CA GLY A 110 -8.65 2.89 6.64
C GLY A 110 -7.85 3.22 7.91
N GLY A 111 -6.60 2.75 7.99
CA GLY A 111 -5.69 3.04 9.10
C GLY A 111 -5.39 4.53 9.23
N MET A 112 -5.07 5.21 8.11
CA MET A 112 -4.82 6.66 8.09
C MET A 112 -6.06 7.45 8.54
N LEU A 113 -7.25 7.05 8.06
CA LEU A 113 -8.51 7.68 8.45
C LEU A 113 -8.76 7.54 9.96
N LEU A 114 -8.65 6.33 10.51
CA LEU A 114 -8.87 6.09 11.93
C LEU A 114 -7.81 6.76 12.80
N ALA A 115 -6.56 6.77 12.36
CA ALA A 115 -5.49 7.48 13.05
C ALA A 115 -5.74 8.99 13.11
N GLN A 116 -6.24 9.57 12.03
CA GLN A 116 -6.63 10.98 11.98
C GLN A 116 -7.82 11.28 12.91
N VAL A 117 -8.88 10.47 12.86
CA VAL A 117 -10.09 10.67 13.68
C VAL A 117 -9.80 10.54 15.18
N THR A 118 -8.95 9.57 15.55
CA THR A 118 -8.64 9.29 16.96
C THR A 118 -7.42 10.04 17.49
N HIS A 119 -6.73 10.78 16.61
CA HIS A 119 -5.44 11.40 16.89
C HIS A 119 -4.43 10.42 17.53
N ASN A 120 -4.44 9.18 17.05
CA ASN A 120 -3.64 8.09 17.60
C ASN A 120 -3.14 7.21 16.44
N ILE A 121 -1.83 6.97 16.35
CA ILE A 121 -1.24 6.20 15.26
C ILE A 121 -1.56 4.69 15.32
N THR A 122 -2.04 4.22 16.47
CA THR A 122 -2.30 2.80 16.75
C THR A 122 -3.14 2.08 15.68
N PRO A 123 -4.28 2.62 15.19
CA PRO A 123 -5.07 1.95 14.17
C PRO A 123 -4.33 1.76 12.84
N LEU A 124 -3.49 2.72 12.44
CA LEU A 124 -2.67 2.58 11.24
C LEU A 124 -1.61 1.50 11.43
N ARG A 125 -0.86 1.56 12.53
CA ARG A 125 0.18 0.58 12.86
C ARG A 125 -0.40 -0.83 12.84
N ASP A 126 -1.46 -1.06 13.60
CA ASP A 126 -2.04 -2.38 13.78
C ASP A 126 -2.60 -2.92 12.45
N ALA A 127 -3.24 -2.07 11.64
CA ALA A 127 -3.75 -2.45 10.32
C ALA A 127 -2.63 -2.81 9.34
N LEU A 128 -1.57 -2.01 9.26
CA LEU A 128 -0.45 -2.27 8.35
C LEU A 128 0.34 -3.51 8.76
N HIS A 129 0.67 -3.66 10.05
CA HIS A 129 1.35 -4.85 10.54
C HIS A 129 0.54 -6.11 10.26
N THR A 130 -0.76 -6.11 10.59
CA THR A 130 -1.62 -7.28 10.32
C THR A 130 -1.70 -7.63 8.83
N ALA A 131 -1.77 -6.62 7.95
CA ALA A 131 -1.77 -6.84 6.51
C ALA A 131 -0.45 -7.44 6.01
N ILE A 132 0.69 -6.98 6.54
CA ILE A 132 2.01 -7.49 6.19
C ILE A 132 2.22 -8.90 6.75
N ASP A 133 1.82 -9.16 7.99
CA ASP A 133 1.85 -10.49 8.61
C ASP A 133 1.05 -11.49 7.77
N HIS A 134 -0.09 -11.06 7.21
CA HIS A 134 -0.85 -11.90 6.29
C HIS A 134 -0.08 -12.21 5.00
N VAL A 135 0.61 -11.23 4.40
CA VAL A 135 1.50 -11.49 3.25
C VAL A 135 2.61 -12.48 3.63
N GLU A 136 3.18 -12.34 4.83
CA GLU A 136 4.23 -13.22 5.34
C GLU A 136 3.77 -14.68 5.52
N THR A 137 2.47 -14.94 5.68
CA THR A 137 1.96 -16.34 5.68
C THR A 137 2.22 -17.09 4.38
N PHE A 138 2.52 -16.37 3.29
CA PHE A 138 2.91 -16.95 2.00
C PHE A 138 4.43 -17.03 1.80
N ALA A 139 5.24 -16.57 2.76
CA ALA A 139 6.68 -16.55 2.65
C ALA A 139 7.24 -17.96 2.47
N LEU A 140 8.20 -18.10 1.56
CA LEU A 140 8.97 -19.32 1.41
C LEU A 140 10.21 -19.23 2.31
N PRO A 141 10.59 -20.31 3.01
CA PRO A 141 11.84 -20.34 3.75
C PRO A 141 13.00 -20.04 2.79
N ASN A 142 13.86 -19.09 3.14
CA ASN A 142 15.03 -18.73 2.33
C ASN A 142 15.81 -20.01 1.95
N GLY A 143 15.74 -20.39 0.68
CA GLY A 143 16.59 -21.41 0.08
C GLY A 143 16.49 -22.82 0.68
N GLN A 144 15.36 -23.50 0.49
CA GLN A 144 15.52 -24.82 -0.15
C GLN A 144 15.59 -24.57 -1.64
N ALA A 145 16.80 -24.24 -2.10
CA ALA A 145 17.17 -24.53 -3.48
C ALA A 145 16.71 -25.97 -3.72
N ALA A 146 15.86 -26.17 -4.73
CA ALA A 146 15.40 -27.49 -5.12
C ALA A 146 16.62 -28.36 -5.43
N THR A 147 17.14 -29.07 -4.43
CA THR A 147 18.02 -30.20 -4.61
C THR A 147 17.19 -31.32 -5.21
N SER A 148 17.26 -31.37 -6.53
CA SER A 148 17.32 -32.56 -7.39
C SER A 148 16.60 -33.81 -6.89
N ARG A 149 15.61 -34.28 -7.65
CA ARG A 149 15.59 -35.64 -8.21
C ARG A 149 14.92 -35.63 -9.57
#